data_AF-A0A850SJU2-F1
#
_entry.id   AF-A0A850SJU2-F1
#
_cell.length_a   1.000
_cell.length_b   1.000
_cell.length_c   1.000
_cell.angle_alpha   90.00
_cell.angle_beta   90.00
_cell.angle_gamma   90.00
#
_symmetry.space_group_name_H-M   'P 1'
#
loop_
_entity.id
_entity.type
_entity.pdbx_description
1 polymer ?
#
loop_
_entity_poly.entity_id
_entity_poly.type
_entity_poly.pdbx_seq_one_letter_code
_entity_poly.pdbx_strand_id
1 'polypeptide(L)' 'MKTKTSECLMCHRKIEPERLSFEQRLIDDMDFCRECWDGIMSAQEEEVLLPVLSVAA' A
#
# COMPACT_ATOMS: atom_id res chain seq x y z
N MET A 1 -11.83 -19.25 -0.07
CA MET A 1 -11.20 -18.61 1.11
C MET A 1 -9.80 -18.19 0.70
N LYS A 2 -9.46 -16.89 0.72
CA LYS A 2 -8.06 -16.47 0.56
C LYS A 2 -7.30 -16.92 1.80
N THR A 3 -6.26 -17.72 1.63
CA THR A 3 -5.32 -18.05 2.71
C THR A 3 -4.58 -16.76 3.07
N LYS A 4 -4.79 -16.25 4.29
CA LYS A 4 -4.03 -15.08 4.78
C LYS A 4 -2.57 -15.48 4.88
N THR A 5 -1.71 -14.88 4.05
CA THR A 5 -0.26 -15.04 4.15
C THR A 5 0.23 -14.33 5.41
N SER A 6 1.00 -15.04 6.23
CA SER A 6 1.63 -14.46 7.42
C SER A 6 2.94 -13.73 7.08
N GLU A 7 3.30 -13.65 5.82
CA GLU A 7 4.55 -13.09 5.31
C GLU A 7 4.25 -12.08 4.20
N CYS A 8 5.02 -11.00 4.17
CA CYS A 8 4.92 -9.97 3.16
C CYS A 8 5.40 -10.48 1.80
N LEU A 9 4.62 -10.26 0.75
CA LEU A 9 4.97 -10.70 -0.61
C LEU A 9 6.19 -9.99 -1.20
N MET A 10 6.55 -8.80 -0.72
CA MET A 10 7.70 -8.02 -1.24
C MET A 10 9.01 -8.30 -0.52
N CYS A 11 8.98 -8.29 0.82
CA CYS A 11 10.19 -8.42 1.61
C CYS A 11 10.32 -9.77 2.31
N HIS A 12 9.32 -10.65 2.18
CA HIS A 12 9.25 -11.97 2.81
C HIS A 12 9.41 -11.97 4.33
N ARG A 13 9.22 -10.82 4.98
CA ARG A 13 9.20 -10.70 6.44
C ARG A 13 7.83 -11.06 6.97
N LYS A 14 7.79 -11.61 8.19
CA LYS A 14 6.53 -11.88 8.90
C LYS A 14 5.72 -10.58 9.05
N ILE A 15 4.43 -10.66 8.76
CA ILE A 15 3.48 -9.57 8.97
C ILE A 15 3.03 -9.62 10.43
N GLU A 16 3.20 -8.52 11.13
CA GLU A 16 2.68 -8.30 12.48
C GLU A 16 1.39 -7.48 12.34
N PRO A 17 0.18 -8.08 12.51
CA PRO A 17 -1.09 -7.39 12.28
C PRO A 17 -1.25 -6.14 13.17
N GLU A 18 -0.77 -6.19 14.41
CA GLU A 18 -0.69 -5.05 15.32
C GLU A 18 0.14 -3.87 14.79
N ARG A 19 1.04 -4.08 13.83
CA ARG A 19 1.88 -3.04 13.21
C ARG A 19 1.34 -2.47 11.91
N LEU A 20 0.30 -3.04 11.33
CA LEU A 20 -0.31 -2.54 10.09
C LEU A 20 -0.92 -1.16 10.28
N SER A 21 -0.92 -0.35 9.22
CA SER A 21 -1.59 0.96 9.24
C SER A 21 -3.12 0.82 9.35
N PHE A 22 -3.80 1.92 9.64
CA PHE A 22 -5.27 1.92 9.73
C PHE A 22 -5.89 1.59 8.36
N GLU A 23 -5.34 2.17 7.30
CA GLU A 23 -5.79 2.01 5.92
C GLU A 23 -5.67 0.55 5.47
N GLN A 24 -4.52 -0.10 5.75
CA GLN A 24 -4.32 -1.53 5.43
C GLN A 24 -5.35 -2.42 6.11
N ARG A 25 -5.63 -2.17 7.38
CA ARG A 25 -6.64 -2.93 8.14
C ARG A 25 -8.04 -2.73 7.59
N LEU A 26 -8.33 -1.55 7.06
CA LEU A 26 -9.65 -1.21 6.50
C LEU A 26 -9.96 -2.04 5.25
N ILE A 27 -8.95 -2.27 4.41
CA ILE A 27 -9.09 -3.03 3.16
C ILE A 27 -8.76 -4.53 3.32
N ASP A 28 -8.47 -4.99 4.55
CA ASP A 28 -7.99 -6.34 4.89
C ASP A 28 -6.80 -6.79 4.02
N ASP A 29 -5.92 -5.85 3.68
CA ASP A 29 -4.67 -6.16 2.96
C ASP A 29 -3.64 -6.66 3.97
N MET A 30 -3.48 -7.98 3.97
CA MET A 30 -2.51 -8.73 4.75
C MET A 30 -1.41 -9.31 3.85
N ASP A 31 -1.23 -8.78 2.64
CA ASP A 31 -0.25 -9.25 1.68
C ASP A 31 1.07 -8.46 1.81
N PHE A 32 1.02 -7.25 2.37
CA PHE A 32 2.18 -6.37 2.55
C PHE A 32 2.41 -5.95 4.01
N CYS A 33 3.67 -5.93 4.44
CA CYS A 33 4.01 -5.27 5.70
C CYS A 33 3.87 -3.76 5.56
N ARG A 34 3.74 -3.05 6.70
CA ARG A 34 3.56 -1.59 6.72
C ARG A 34 4.60 -0.85 5.88
N GLU A 35 5.89 -1.18 6.04
CA GLU A 35 6.97 -0.52 5.30
C GLU A 35 6.81 -0.64 3.78
N CYS A 36 6.47 -1.83 3.28
CA CYS A 36 6.27 -2.06 1.85
C CYS A 36 5.00 -1.36 1.34
N TRP A 37 3.93 -1.38 2.13
CA TRP A 37 2.69 -0.71 1.81
C TRP A 37 2.84 0.81 1.71
N ASP A 38 3.47 1.41 2.70
CA ASP A 38 3.74 2.85 2.73
C ASP A 38 4.59 3.26 1.51
N GLY A 39 5.54 2.42 1.08
CA GLY A 39 6.32 2.62 -0.15
C GLY A 39 5.48 2.55 -1.43
N ILE A 40 4.52 1.63 -1.53
CA ILE A 40 3.60 1.53 -2.67
C ILE A 40 2.68 2.75 -2.73
N MET A 41 2.09 3.13 -1.59
CA MET A 41 1.14 4.24 -1.52
C MET A 41 1.80 5.58 -1.79
N SER A 42 3.01 5.81 -1.26
CA SER A 42 3.78 7.02 -1.55
C SER A 42 4.18 7.14 -3.03
N ALA A 43 4.42 6.03 -3.72
CA ALA A 43 4.68 6.04 -5.17
C ALA A 43 3.43 6.39 -6.00
N GLN A 44 2.21 6.16 -5.49
CA GLN A 44 0.97 6.47 -6.21
C GLN A 44 0.60 7.97 -6.15
N GLU A 45 1.06 8.70 -5.14
CA GLU A 45 0.78 10.15 -5.03
C GLU A 45 1.53 10.99 -6.09
N GLU A 46 2.59 10.44 -6.70
CA GLU A 46 3.36 11.15 -7.73
C GLU A 46 2.66 11.17 -9.11
N GLU A 47 1.73 10.24 -9.39
CA GLU A 47 0.99 10.21 -10.66
C GLU A 47 -0.27 11.10 -10.69
N VAL A 48 -0.76 11.60 -9.54
CA VAL A 48 -2.00 12.41 -9.49
C VAL A 48 -1.75 13.90 -9.73
N LEU A 49 -0.48 14.35 -9.80
CA LEU A 49 -0.13 15.78 -9.87
C LEU A 49 0.13 16.37 -11.28
N LEU A 50 -0.02 15.63 -12.39
CA LEU A 50 0.08 16.21 -13.74
C LEU A 50 -0.91 15.53 -14.72
N PRO A 51 -1.76 16.24 -15.52
CA PRO A 51 -1.87 17.69 -15.77
C PRO A 51 -3.32 18.24 -15.75
N VAL A 52 -3.66 19.12 -14.81
CA VAL A 52 -4.88 19.98 -14.93
C VAL A 52 -4.57 21.34 -15.61
N LEU A 53 -3.36 21.51 -16.15
CA LEU A 53 -2.90 22.76 -16.79
C LEU A 53 -2.96 22.75 -18.34
N SER A 54 -3.91 22.01 -18.93
CA SER A 54 -4.09 21.98 -20.40
C SER A 54 -5.40 22.59 -20.91
N VAL A 55 -6.06 23.47 -20.14
CA VAL A 55 -7.20 24.27 -20.64
C VAL A 55 -6.93 25.77 -20.41
N ALA A 56 -5.86 26.26 -21.03
CA ALA A 56 -5.64 27.69 -21.27
C ALA A 56 -4.71 27.85 -22.48
N ALA A 57 -5.26 27.64 -23.68
CA ALA A 57 -4.68 28.08 -24.94
C ALA A 57 -5.81 28.52 -25.87
#